data_AF-A0A928JNU8-F1
#
_entry.id   AF-A0A928JNU8-F1
#
_cell.length_a   1.000
_cell.length_b   1.000
_cell.length_c   1.000
_cell.angle_alpha   90.00
_cell.angle_beta   90.00
_cell.angle_gamma   90.00
#
_symmetry.space_group_name_H-M   'P 1'
#
loop_
_entity.id
_entity.type
_entity.pdbx_description
1 polymer ?
#
loop_
_entity_poly.entity_id
_entity_poly.type
_entity_poly.pdbx_seq_one_letter_code
_entity_poly.pdbx_strand_id
1 'polypeptide(L)'
;MKFKKIICLTICCFMLFCCGCSDNNNNFELTSSSDFSSQSNFDDKNNISTDDSEPLRDKNEISANLKVHYIDVGQGDSIFIELPNNETLLIDAGEKKYSQSVIKYIEKLGYRRISHVVGTHPHSDHIGGLADVINTFKIDNVYMPKVSTNTKTFENLLLTIKNKGLKITTAKKDLKIIDDNDLSLTVLSPVKDEYSNLNNYSVVMLLKYKSRSFIFTGDAEEEVEKELSGDISCDVLKVGHHGSSSSTSDNFLHKTSPKYAVISCGKGNDYGHPHKETIDKLKRSKVEFFITENNGNIVVVTDGNNISIESDKNIIKDESLDNTESAVAVNIYVLNTNSKKIHYPDCKAVNTISDYNKQTVNDSMANLEKQGYTKCGICKPE
;
A
#
# COMPACT_ATOMS: atom_id res chain seq x y z
N MET A 1 45.60 38.66 -3.20
CA MET A 1 45.15 39.17 -1.87
C MET A 1 44.07 38.24 -1.32
N LYS A 2 44.31 37.69 -0.13
CA LYS A 2 43.40 36.98 0.80
C LYS A 2 42.79 35.63 0.35
N PHE A 3 43.53 34.56 0.63
CA PHE A 3 43.02 33.22 0.95
C PHE A 3 42.42 33.22 2.38
N LYS A 4 41.27 32.54 2.58
CA LYS A 4 40.74 32.18 3.91
C LYS A 4 40.99 30.69 4.18
N LYS A 5 41.38 30.42 5.43
CA LYS A 5 41.99 29.21 5.97
C LYS A 5 41.01 28.04 6.11
N ILE A 6 41.50 26.84 5.78
CA ILE A 6 40.98 25.54 6.19
C ILE A 6 41.62 25.21 7.55
N ILE A 7 40.81 24.82 8.54
CA ILE A 7 41.25 24.25 9.81
C ILE A 7 41.09 22.73 9.69
N CYS A 8 42.21 22.02 9.67
CA CYS A 8 42.30 20.57 9.76
C CYS A 8 42.74 20.24 11.20
N LEU A 9 41.94 19.45 11.93
CA LEU A 9 42.23 19.06 13.31
C LEU A 9 42.94 17.70 13.29
N THR A 10 44.24 17.72 13.51
CA THR A 10 45.11 16.54 13.66
C THR A 10 45.06 16.06 15.11
N ILE A 11 44.62 14.82 15.34
CA ILE A 11 44.76 14.14 16.63
C ILE A 11 46.10 13.40 16.63
N CYS A 12 46.95 13.74 17.60
CA CYS A 12 48.28 13.20 17.78
C CYS A 12 48.20 11.93 18.64
N CYS A 13 48.57 10.78 18.06
CA CYS A 13 48.83 9.53 18.78
C CYS A 13 50.18 9.61 19.50
N PHE A 14 50.20 9.24 20.79
CA PHE A 14 51.43 8.94 21.51
C PHE A 14 51.63 7.42 21.61
N MET A 15 52.80 6.98 21.15
CA MET A 15 53.35 5.62 21.25
C MET A 15 53.84 5.31 22.68
N LEU A 16 53.86 4.02 23.09
CA LEU A 16 55.04 3.12 23.05
C LEU A 16 54.86 1.83 23.91
N PHE A 17 55.12 0.67 23.26
CA PHE A 17 55.90 -0.53 23.68
C PHE A 17 55.46 -1.35 24.93
N CYS A 18 55.57 -2.68 25.02
CA CYS A 18 56.38 -3.67 24.29
C CYS A 18 55.85 -5.13 24.47
N CYS A 19 56.41 -6.04 23.68
CA CYS A 19 56.16 -7.47 23.46
C CYS A 19 56.24 -8.43 24.68
N GLY A 20 55.67 -9.64 24.50
CA GLY A 20 56.10 -10.87 25.17
C GLY A 20 55.22 -12.09 24.87
N CYS A 21 55.70 -13.01 24.03
CA CYS A 21 55.13 -14.36 23.82
C CYS A 21 55.73 -15.38 24.80
N SER A 22 54.98 -16.46 25.06
CA SER A 22 55.42 -17.88 25.04
C SER A 22 55.00 -18.73 26.25
N ASP A 23 54.67 -19.97 25.89
CA ASP A 23 54.09 -21.11 26.61
C ASP A 23 54.68 -21.50 27.98
N ASN A 24 53.83 -22.14 28.81
CA ASN A 24 54.19 -23.41 29.45
C ASN A 24 52.98 -24.19 29.99
N ASN A 25 52.94 -25.47 29.63
CA ASN A 25 52.15 -26.53 30.24
C ASN A 25 52.46 -26.70 31.73
N ASN A 26 51.47 -27.07 32.54
CA ASN A 26 51.64 -28.09 33.58
C ASN A 26 50.27 -28.65 34.05
N ASN A 27 50.20 -29.98 34.02
CA ASN A 27 49.15 -30.83 34.56
C ASN A 27 48.97 -30.64 36.08
N PHE A 28 47.74 -30.80 36.57
CA PHE A 28 47.50 -31.51 37.84
C PHE A 28 46.10 -32.12 37.85
N GLU A 29 46.06 -33.46 37.89
CA GLU A 29 44.88 -34.27 38.24
C GLU A 29 44.50 -34.06 39.71
N LEU A 30 43.22 -34.22 40.05
CA LEU A 30 42.81 -35.09 41.15
C LEU A 30 41.29 -35.38 41.13
N THR A 31 41.03 -36.66 41.31
CA THR A 31 39.80 -37.43 41.28
C THR A 31 39.00 -37.41 42.59
N SER A 32 37.83 -38.07 42.55
CA SER A 32 37.04 -38.70 43.64
C SER A 32 35.96 -37.79 44.26
N SER A 33 34.66 -38.02 44.05
CA SER A 33 33.75 -39.15 44.37
C SER A 33 32.92 -38.86 45.62
N SER A 34 31.59 -38.88 45.53
CA SER A 34 30.72 -39.71 46.38
C SER A 34 29.24 -39.45 46.09
N ASP A 35 28.51 -40.56 46.03
CA ASP A 35 27.10 -40.74 45.80
C ASP A 35 26.20 -40.19 46.91
N PHE A 36 24.97 -39.80 46.57
CA PHE A 36 23.80 -40.31 47.31
C PHE A 36 22.51 -40.28 46.47
N SER A 37 21.95 -41.47 46.28
CA SER A 37 20.66 -41.76 45.69
C SER A 37 19.50 -41.47 46.65
N SER A 38 18.34 -41.06 46.13
CA SER A 38 17.08 -41.75 46.46
C SER A 38 15.99 -41.49 45.42
N GLN A 39 15.38 -42.60 45.02
CA GLN A 39 14.27 -42.74 44.08
C GLN A 39 12.97 -42.13 44.62
N SER A 40 12.11 -41.68 43.72
CA SER A 40 10.72 -42.14 43.74
C SER A 40 10.19 -42.25 42.32
N ASN A 41 9.75 -43.47 41.98
CA ASN A 41 8.97 -43.80 40.80
C ASN A 41 7.56 -43.25 40.98
N PHE A 42 7.01 -42.63 39.94
CA PHE A 42 5.60 -42.80 39.58
C PHE A 42 5.50 -42.80 38.06
N ASP A 43 5.23 -44.00 37.54
CA ASP A 43 4.66 -44.19 36.21
C ASP A 43 3.28 -43.54 36.18
N ASP A 44 3.00 -42.71 35.18
CA ASP A 44 1.74 -42.87 34.47
C ASP A 44 1.81 -42.38 33.03
N LYS A 45 1.32 -43.24 32.15
CA LYS A 45 1.16 -43.03 30.72
C LYS A 45 0.19 -41.88 30.51
N ASN A 46 0.55 -40.92 29.66
CA ASN A 46 -0.37 -40.37 28.67
C ASN A 46 0.40 -39.67 27.55
N ASN A 47 0.51 -40.42 26.46
CA ASN A 47 0.85 -39.93 25.14
C ASN A 47 -0.33 -39.07 24.65
N ILE A 48 -0.19 -37.75 24.70
CA ILE A 48 -1.10 -36.81 24.03
C ILE A 48 -0.25 -36.00 23.06
N SER A 49 -0.31 -36.46 21.81
CA SER A 49 -0.14 -35.67 20.61
C SER A 49 -1.22 -34.58 20.57
N THR A 50 -0.81 -33.33 20.45
CA THR A 50 -1.66 -32.22 19.95
C THR A 50 -0.88 -31.63 18.77
N ASP A 51 -1.02 -32.17 17.58
CA ASP A 51 -2.08 -31.84 16.62
C ASP A 51 -1.90 -30.43 16.05
N ASP A 52 -0.84 -30.28 15.22
CA ASP A 52 -0.69 -29.22 14.22
C ASP A 52 -1.55 -29.56 12.98
N SER A 53 -2.86 -29.70 13.14
CA SER A 53 -3.76 -29.77 11.98
C SER A 53 -4.44 -28.42 11.77
N GLU A 54 -3.81 -27.59 10.93
CA GLU A 54 -4.55 -26.54 10.23
C GLU A 54 -5.70 -27.20 9.45
N PRO A 55 -6.91 -26.59 9.43
CA PRO A 55 -8.01 -27.14 8.67
C PRO A 55 -7.65 -27.11 7.19
N LEU A 56 -7.50 -28.31 6.62
CA LEU A 56 -7.34 -28.54 5.19
C LEU A 56 -8.53 -27.91 4.46
N ARG A 57 -8.31 -26.74 3.85
CA ARG A 57 -9.21 -26.24 2.80
C ARG A 57 -9.27 -27.30 1.69
N ASP A 58 -10.49 -27.61 1.29
CA ASP A 58 -10.80 -28.55 0.22
C ASP A 58 -10.03 -28.16 -1.05
N LYS A 59 -9.20 -29.08 -1.56
CA LYS A 59 -8.18 -28.82 -2.59
C LYS A 59 -8.76 -28.64 -4.01
N ASN A 60 -10.08 -28.57 -4.18
CA ASN A 60 -10.70 -28.75 -5.48
C ASN A 60 -11.41 -27.54 -6.11
N GLU A 61 -11.38 -26.35 -5.51
CA GLU A 61 -11.65 -25.09 -6.25
C GLU A 61 -10.84 -23.92 -5.68
N ILE A 62 -9.51 -23.94 -5.87
CA ILE A 62 -8.74 -22.70 -5.77
C ILE A 62 -8.95 -21.96 -7.08
N SER A 63 -9.92 -21.04 -7.09
CA SER A 63 -9.92 -19.97 -8.07
C SER A 63 -8.62 -19.19 -7.86
N ALA A 64 -7.64 -19.39 -8.73
CA ALA A 64 -6.30 -18.78 -8.67
C ALA A 64 -6.36 -17.29 -9.00
N ASN A 65 -7.20 -16.54 -8.30
CA ASN A 65 -7.36 -15.12 -8.52
C ASN A 65 -6.30 -14.35 -7.71
N LEU A 66 -5.78 -13.30 -8.32
CA LEU A 66 -5.09 -12.23 -7.62
C LEU A 66 -6.14 -11.28 -7.05
N LYS A 67 -6.06 -10.95 -5.76
CA LYS A 67 -6.89 -9.90 -5.15
C LYS A 67 -6.02 -8.83 -4.52
N VAL A 68 -6.28 -7.56 -4.85
CA VAL A 68 -5.57 -6.40 -4.33
C VAL A 68 -6.55 -5.55 -3.52
N HIS A 69 -6.38 -5.56 -2.21
CA HIS A 69 -7.23 -4.88 -1.23
C HIS A 69 -6.58 -3.56 -0.83
N TYR A 70 -7.11 -2.44 -1.32
CA TYR A 70 -6.77 -1.11 -0.86
C TYR A 70 -7.63 -0.80 0.37
N ILE A 71 -7.03 -0.88 1.55
CA ILE A 71 -7.73 -0.75 2.83
C ILE A 71 -7.93 0.73 3.14
N ASP A 72 -9.15 1.12 3.50
CA ASP A 72 -9.45 2.49 3.93
C ASP A 72 -8.86 2.75 5.33
N VAL A 73 -7.67 3.34 5.33
CA VAL A 73 -6.93 3.80 6.51
C VAL A 73 -6.92 5.32 6.58
N GLY A 74 -7.94 6.00 6.04
CA GLY A 74 -7.95 7.46 5.94
C GLY A 74 -6.79 8.00 5.10
N GLN A 75 -6.06 9.00 5.62
CA GLN A 75 -4.83 9.47 4.98
C GLN A 75 -3.71 8.45 5.24
N GLY A 76 -3.21 7.84 4.17
CA GLY A 76 -2.15 6.84 4.22
C GLY A 76 -2.42 5.62 3.33
N ASP A 77 -1.43 4.74 3.26
CA ASP A 77 -1.49 3.52 2.46
C ASP A 77 -1.54 2.27 3.32
N SER A 78 -2.44 1.35 2.96
CA SER A 78 -2.33 -0.06 3.34
C SER A 78 -2.96 -0.91 2.26
N ILE A 79 -2.16 -1.77 1.64
CA ILE A 79 -2.57 -2.60 0.51
C ILE A 79 -2.25 -4.05 0.82
N PHE A 80 -3.27 -4.86 1.05
CA PHE A 80 -3.12 -6.30 1.26
C PHE A 80 -3.41 -7.05 -0.03
N ILE A 81 -2.58 -8.02 -0.39
CA ILE A 81 -2.65 -8.73 -1.67
C ILE A 81 -2.68 -10.23 -1.41
N GLU A 82 -3.74 -10.88 -1.85
CA GLU A 82 -3.84 -12.34 -1.95
C GLU A 82 -3.27 -12.76 -3.31
N LEU A 83 -2.10 -13.40 -3.31
CA LEU A 83 -1.42 -13.81 -4.53
C LEU A 83 -1.95 -15.19 -5.01
N PRO A 84 -1.97 -15.43 -6.33
CA PRO A 84 -2.51 -16.68 -6.89
C PRO A 84 -1.64 -17.92 -6.57
N ASN A 85 -0.44 -17.74 -6.03
CA ASN A 85 0.44 -18.80 -5.54
C ASN A 85 0.23 -19.14 -4.04
N ASN A 86 -0.85 -18.66 -3.42
CA ASN A 86 -1.19 -18.77 -1.99
C ASN A 86 -0.27 -17.99 -1.04
N GLU A 87 0.63 -17.16 -1.55
CA GLU A 87 1.35 -16.19 -0.73
C GLU A 87 0.52 -14.93 -0.52
N THR A 88 0.95 -14.09 0.42
CA THR A 88 0.31 -12.80 0.66
C THR A 88 1.34 -11.70 0.78
N LEU A 89 0.98 -10.50 0.34
CA LEU A 89 1.81 -9.31 0.47
C LEU A 89 1.02 -8.21 1.18
N LEU A 90 1.64 -7.57 2.16
CA LEU A 90 1.18 -6.30 2.71
C LEU A 90 2.15 -5.19 2.31
N ILE A 91 1.63 -4.17 1.65
CA ILE A 91 2.34 -2.93 1.33
C ILE A 91 1.79 -1.85 2.26
N ASP A 92 2.62 -1.38 3.18
CA ASP A 92 2.27 -0.38 4.20
C ASP A 92 1.07 -0.75 5.09
N ALA A 93 0.87 0.00 6.18
CA ALA A 93 -0.18 -0.26 7.18
C ALA A 93 -0.81 1.02 7.75
N GLY A 94 -0.75 2.13 7.02
CA GLY A 94 -1.34 3.39 7.42
C GLY A 94 -0.69 4.01 8.66
N GLU A 95 -1.33 5.08 9.15
CA GLU A 95 -1.03 5.63 10.45
C GLU A 95 -1.22 4.61 11.58
N LYS A 96 -0.46 4.76 12.67
CA LYS A 96 -0.54 3.86 13.84
C LYS A 96 -1.97 3.69 14.36
N LYS A 97 -2.80 4.74 14.31
CA LYS A 97 -4.20 4.68 14.77
C LYS A 97 -5.08 3.70 13.99
N TYR A 98 -4.68 3.30 12.78
CA TYR A 98 -5.41 2.35 11.94
C TYR A 98 -4.88 0.92 12.01
N SER A 99 -3.82 0.65 12.77
CA SER A 99 -3.18 -0.68 12.84
C SER A 99 -4.18 -1.78 13.18
N GLN A 100 -5.06 -1.55 14.15
CA GLN A 100 -6.10 -2.50 14.56
C GLN A 100 -7.16 -2.73 13.48
N SER A 101 -7.45 -1.74 12.64
CA SER A 101 -8.38 -1.89 11.52
C SER A 101 -7.75 -2.77 10.43
N VAL A 102 -6.47 -2.53 10.10
CA VAL A 102 -5.71 -3.34 9.14
C VAL A 102 -5.60 -4.79 9.62
N ILE A 103 -5.21 -5.00 10.89
CA ILE A 103 -5.14 -6.33 11.50
C ILE A 103 -6.49 -7.03 11.37
N LYS A 104 -7.57 -6.44 11.89
CA LYS A 104 -8.89 -7.07 11.85
C LYS A 104 -9.38 -7.34 10.43
N TYR A 105 -9.02 -6.51 9.45
CA TYR A 105 -9.36 -6.74 8.04
C TYR A 105 -8.69 -8.03 7.53
N ILE A 106 -7.38 -8.15 7.71
CA ILE A 106 -6.60 -9.34 7.28
C ILE A 106 -7.05 -10.60 8.04
N GLU A 107 -7.33 -10.49 9.34
CA GLU A 107 -7.85 -11.60 10.15
C GLU A 107 -9.23 -12.08 9.67
N LYS A 108 -10.11 -11.16 9.27
CA LYS A 108 -11.43 -11.50 8.71
C LYS A 108 -11.34 -12.20 7.35
N LEU A 109 -10.30 -11.95 6.57
CA LEU A 109 -9.98 -12.70 5.36
C LEU A 109 -9.46 -14.12 5.67
N GLY A 110 -9.16 -14.42 6.94
CA GLY A 110 -8.73 -15.74 7.41
C GLY A 110 -7.22 -15.93 7.48
N TYR A 111 -6.42 -14.87 7.33
CA TYR A 111 -4.97 -14.96 7.36
C TYR A 111 -4.41 -14.77 8.77
N ARG A 112 -3.42 -15.60 9.13
CA ARG A 112 -2.61 -15.51 10.36
C ARG A 112 -1.11 -15.33 10.08
N ARG A 113 -0.73 -15.44 8.80
CA ARG A 113 0.62 -15.30 8.29
C ARG A 113 0.60 -14.30 7.13
N ILE A 114 1.66 -13.52 7.00
CA ILE A 114 1.92 -12.66 5.84
C ILE A 114 3.29 -13.02 5.26
N SER A 115 3.33 -13.52 4.02
CA SER A 115 4.58 -13.94 3.36
C SER A 115 5.56 -12.77 3.15
N HIS A 116 5.05 -11.61 2.72
CA HIS A 116 5.86 -10.43 2.43
C HIS A 116 5.26 -9.18 3.06
N VAL A 117 6.09 -8.38 3.74
CA VAL A 117 5.74 -7.04 4.20
C VAL A 117 6.68 -6.03 3.54
N VAL A 118 6.14 -5.01 2.89
CA VAL A 118 6.90 -3.92 2.28
C VAL A 118 6.54 -2.63 3.02
N GLY A 119 7.55 -1.96 3.59
CA GLY A 119 7.42 -0.57 4.03
C GLY A 119 8.00 0.35 2.95
N THR A 120 7.16 1.13 2.27
CA THR A 120 7.56 1.85 1.06
C THR A 120 8.54 2.96 1.35
N HIS A 121 8.32 3.77 2.39
CA HIS A 121 9.20 4.83 2.84
C HIS A 121 8.90 5.22 4.30
N PRO A 122 9.73 6.04 4.98
CA PRO A 122 9.66 6.20 6.44
C PRO A 122 8.48 6.99 7.02
N HIS A 123 7.54 7.51 6.22
CA HIS A 123 6.44 8.33 6.75
C HIS A 123 5.41 7.52 7.53
N SER A 124 4.79 8.17 8.52
CA SER A 124 3.93 7.49 9.49
C SER A 124 2.61 7.01 8.91
N ASP A 125 2.07 7.69 7.92
CA ASP A 125 0.89 7.29 7.16
C ASP A 125 1.14 6.10 6.23
N HIS A 126 2.36 5.57 6.21
CA HIS A 126 2.74 4.33 5.53
C HIS A 126 3.16 3.26 6.53
N ILE A 127 4.23 3.51 7.28
CA ILE A 127 4.84 2.50 8.14
C ILE A 127 4.29 2.49 9.58
N GLY A 128 3.37 3.41 9.90
CA GLY A 128 2.86 3.64 11.25
C GLY A 128 2.24 2.41 11.90
N GLY A 129 1.45 1.65 11.15
CA GLY A 129 0.81 0.43 11.62
C GLY A 129 1.67 -0.83 11.56
N LEU A 130 2.83 -0.81 10.87
CA LEU A 130 3.58 -2.04 10.56
C LEU A 130 4.13 -2.74 11.80
N ALA A 131 4.54 -2.00 12.83
CA ALA A 131 5.01 -2.60 14.07
C ALA A 131 3.93 -3.48 14.74
N ASP A 132 2.69 -3.01 14.76
CA ASP A 132 1.57 -3.75 15.36
C ASP A 132 1.20 -4.98 14.50
N VAL A 133 1.23 -4.84 13.17
CA VAL A 133 1.03 -5.95 12.22
C VAL A 133 2.10 -7.03 12.41
N ILE A 134 3.38 -6.66 12.42
CA ILE A 134 4.50 -7.59 12.61
C ILE A 134 4.46 -8.27 13.99
N ASN A 135 3.93 -7.58 15.01
CA ASN A 135 3.71 -8.18 16.32
C ASN A 135 2.60 -9.25 16.32
N THR A 136 1.58 -9.05 15.49
CA THR A 136 0.36 -9.87 15.47
C THR A 136 0.45 -11.09 14.56
N PHE A 137 0.96 -10.92 13.33
CA PHE A 137 1.03 -11.98 12.34
C PHE A 137 2.39 -12.67 12.33
N LYS A 138 2.42 -13.92 11.86
CA LYS A 138 3.69 -14.55 11.44
C LYS A 138 4.15 -13.91 10.13
N ILE A 139 5.31 -13.26 10.14
CA ILE A 139 5.89 -12.62 8.95
C ILE A 139 7.07 -13.44 8.46
N ASP A 140 7.16 -13.69 7.16
CA ASP A 140 8.28 -14.44 6.59
C ASP A 140 9.38 -13.50 6.08
N ASN A 141 9.01 -12.45 5.33
CA ASN A 141 9.97 -11.52 4.71
C ASN A 141 9.57 -10.06 4.93
N VAL A 142 10.56 -9.19 5.18
CA VAL A 142 10.38 -7.74 5.30
C VAL A 142 11.28 -7.01 4.32
N TYR A 143 10.72 -6.07 3.57
CA TYR A 143 11.42 -5.27 2.57
C TYR A 143 11.24 -3.78 2.86
N MET A 144 12.33 -3.03 2.85
CA MET A 144 12.33 -1.58 3.05
C MET A 144 13.45 -0.95 2.22
N PRO A 145 13.32 0.32 1.80
CA PRO A 145 14.41 1.02 1.12
C PRO A 145 15.56 1.28 2.11
N LYS A 146 16.77 1.50 1.59
CA LYS A 146 17.94 1.82 2.42
C LYS A 146 17.94 3.30 2.80
N VAL A 147 17.17 3.65 3.82
CA VAL A 147 17.09 5.00 4.38
C VAL A 147 16.84 4.91 5.88
N SER A 148 17.30 5.91 6.63
CA SER A 148 17.10 5.98 8.08
C SER A 148 16.55 7.34 8.48
N THR A 149 15.65 7.36 9.46
CA THR A 149 15.19 8.57 10.14
C THR A 149 15.24 8.35 11.66
N ASN A 150 15.12 9.42 12.44
CA ASN A 150 15.06 9.38 13.91
C ASN A 150 13.63 9.57 14.43
N THR A 151 12.62 9.25 13.62
CA THR A 151 11.22 9.31 14.07
C THR A 151 10.93 8.12 14.98
N LYS A 152 10.08 8.33 15.99
CA LYS A 152 9.64 7.25 16.89
C LYS A 152 8.98 6.10 16.13
N THR A 153 8.25 6.42 15.05
CA THR A 153 7.61 5.43 14.19
C THR A 153 8.64 4.51 13.54
N PHE A 154 9.66 5.09 12.91
CA PHE A 154 10.71 4.32 12.25
C PHE A 154 11.54 3.50 13.26
N GLU A 155 11.94 4.10 14.38
CA GLU A 155 12.66 3.41 15.46
C GLU A 155 11.87 2.22 16.01
N ASN A 156 10.56 2.41 16.28
CA ASN A 156 9.70 1.36 16.78
C ASN A 156 9.56 0.19 15.79
N LEU A 157 9.46 0.50 14.48
CA LEU A 157 9.41 -0.52 13.44
C LEU A 157 10.70 -1.35 13.40
N LEU A 158 11.88 -0.68 13.37
CA LEU A 158 13.17 -1.37 13.35
C LEU A 158 13.39 -2.25 14.58
N LEU A 159 13.03 -1.74 15.77
CA LEU A 159 13.10 -2.52 17.01
C LEU A 159 12.16 -3.71 16.98
N THR A 160 10.95 -3.55 16.46
CA THR A 160 9.97 -4.65 16.34
C THR A 160 10.48 -5.75 15.40
N ILE A 161 10.98 -5.38 14.21
CA ILE A 161 11.58 -6.32 13.25
C ILE A 161 12.73 -7.09 13.91
N LYS A 162 13.65 -6.37 14.59
CA LYS A 162 14.77 -6.96 15.31
C LYS A 162 14.31 -7.93 16.40
N ASN A 163 13.35 -7.53 17.22
CA ASN A 163 12.84 -8.33 18.35
C ASN A 163 12.12 -9.61 17.88
N LYS A 164 11.53 -9.59 16.68
CA LYS A 164 10.95 -10.77 16.03
C LYS A 164 11.99 -11.66 15.34
N GLY A 165 13.27 -11.29 15.36
CA GLY A 165 14.33 -12.03 14.68
C GLY A 165 14.26 -11.94 13.15
N LEU A 166 13.51 -10.99 12.62
CA LEU A 166 13.35 -10.78 11.19
C LEU A 166 14.53 -9.97 10.63
N LYS A 167 14.83 -10.20 9.35
CA LYS A 167 15.82 -9.42 8.60
C LYS A 167 15.12 -8.54 7.59
N ILE A 168 15.67 -7.35 7.39
CA ILE A 168 15.22 -6.43 6.34
C ILE A 168 16.02 -6.73 5.08
N THR A 169 15.34 -7.10 4.01
CA THR A 169 15.90 -7.12 2.66
C THR A 169 15.76 -5.72 2.06
N THR A 170 16.86 -5.14 1.60
CA THR A 170 16.82 -3.81 0.97
C THR A 170 16.03 -3.87 -0.34
N ALA A 171 14.91 -3.16 -0.38
CA ALA A 171 14.15 -2.92 -1.59
C ALA A 171 14.82 -1.82 -2.42
N LYS A 172 15.19 -2.15 -3.65
CA LYS A 172 15.77 -1.25 -4.65
C LYS A 172 15.48 -1.80 -6.05
N LYS A 173 15.68 -0.98 -7.08
CA LYS A 173 15.51 -1.34 -8.49
C LYS A 173 16.06 -2.74 -8.80
N ASP A 174 15.29 -3.48 -9.59
CA ASP A 174 15.56 -4.83 -10.11
C ASP A 174 15.52 -5.96 -9.06
N LEU A 175 15.21 -5.66 -7.79
CA LEU A 175 14.88 -6.71 -6.82
C LEU A 175 13.58 -7.40 -7.25
N LYS A 176 13.66 -8.70 -7.49
CA LYS A 176 12.49 -9.56 -7.68
C LYS A 176 12.07 -10.16 -6.34
N ILE A 177 10.89 -9.79 -5.85
CA ILE A 177 10.29 -10.36 -4.64
C ILE A 177 9.62 -11.69 -4.99
N ILE A 178 8.98 -11.76 -6.16
CA ILE A 178 8.37 -12.96 -6.74
C ILE A 178 8.80 -13.04 -8.20
N ASP A 179 9.19 -14.23 -8.66
CA ASP A 179 9.66 -14.51 -10.03
C ASP A 179 9.20 -15.90 -10.49
N ASP A 180 7.89 -16.09 -10.53
CA ASP A 180 7.23 -17.30 -11.03
C ASP A 180 6.80 -17.10 -12.51
N ASN A 181 6.50 -18.19 -13.23
CA ASN A 181 6.21 -18.15 -14.67
C ASN A 181 5.14 -17.12 -15.07
N ASP A 182 4.00 -17.13 -14.38
CA ASP A 182 2.84 -16.26 -14.68
C ASP A 182 2.66 -15.14 -13.65
N LEU A 183 3.50 -15.07 -12.62
CA LEU A 183 3.38 -14.14 -11.50
C LEU A 183 4.75 -13.56 -11.16
N SER A 184 4.89 -12.24 -11.26
CA SER A 184 6.14 -11.56 -10.89
C SER A 184 5.86 -10.29 -10.11
N LEU A 185 6.68 -10.01 -9.09
CA LEU A 185 6.68 -8.76 -8.34
C LEU A 185 8.09 -8.20 -8.34
N THR A 186 8.30 -7.11 -9.08
CA THR A 186 9.60 -6.48 -9.24
C THR A 186 9.61 -5.06 -8.67
N VAL A 187 10.65 -4.72 -7.94
CA VAL A 187 10.90 -3.36 -7.46
C VAL A 187 11.50 -2.52 -8.58
N LEU A 188 10.88 -1.38 -8.90
CA LEU A 188 11.32 -0.44 -9.92
C LEU A 188 12.13 0.73 -9.36
N SER A 189 11.91 1.09 -8.10
CA SER A 189 12.55 2.20 -7.38
C SER A 189 12.65 1.85 -5.88
N PRO A 190 13.59 2.39 -5.08
CA PRO A 190 14.64 3.37 -5.39
C PRO A 190 15.63 2.97 -6.49
N VAL A 191 16.02 3.93 -7.33
CA VAL A 191 17.11 3.79 -8.31
C VAL A 191 18.42 4.37 -7.77
N LYS A 192 18.35 5.50 -7.06
CA LYS A 192 19.49 6.16 -6.41
C LYS A 192 19.66 5.65 -4.98
N ASP A 193 20.88 5.79 -4.46
CA ASP A 193 21.18 5.51 -3.04
C ASP A 193 20.65 6.61 -2.11
N GLU A 194 20.51 7.85 -2.61
CA GLU A 194 20.10 9.01 -1.81
C GLU A 194 19.10 9.91 -2.56
N TYR A 195 18.09 10.36 -1.83
CA TYR A 195 17.14 11.38 -2.23
C TYR A 195 17.03 12.45 -1.14
N SER A 196 16.73 13.69 -1.53
CA SER A 196 16.50 14.80 -0.60
C SER A 196 15.12 14.74 0.07
N ASN A 197 14.11 14.26 -0.65
CA ASN A 197 12.76 14.03 -0.14
C ASN A 197 12.60 12.56 0.26
N LEU A 198 12.10 12.31 1.48
CA LEU A 198 11.84 10.94 1.98
C LEU A 198 10.81 10.19 1.14
N ASN A 199 9.84 10.91 0.53
CA ASN A 199 8.87 10.35 -0.40
C ASN A 199 9.55 9.62 -1.58
N ASN A 200 10.69 10.12 -2.05
CA ASN A 200 11.38 9.57 -3.22
C ASN A 200 12.20 8.32 -2.90
N TYR A 201 12.27 7.90 -1.63
CA TYR A 201 12.72 6.55 -1.26
C TYR A 201 11.61 5.50 -1.43
N SER A 202 10.40 5.90 -1.84
CA SER A 202 9.27 4.98 -2.02
C SER A 202 9.66 3.77 -2.88
N VAL A 203 9.38 2.59 -2.33
CA VAL A 203 9.49 1.32 -3.04
C VAL A 203 8.39 1.23 -4.08
N VAL A 204 8.69 1.64 -5.31
CA VAL A 204 7.77 1.50 -6.44
C VAL A 204 7.86 0.06 -6.94
N MET A 205 6.72 -0.62 -7.10
CA MET A 205 6.67 -2.03 -7.52
C MET A 205 5.75 -2.24 -8.71
N LEU A 206 6.13 -3.18 -9.57
CA LEU A 206 5.34 -3.70 -10.68
C LEU A 206 4.99 -5.16 -10.40
N LEU A 207 3.70 -5.42 -10.21
CA LEU A 207 3.13 -6.76 -10.09
C LEU A 207 2.53 -7.15 -11.45
N LYS A 208 2.93 -8.28 -12.00
CA LYS A 208 2.33 -8.87 -13.19
C LYS A 208 1.72 -10.22 -12.83
N TYR A 209 0.50 -10.46 -13.28
CA TYR A 209 -0.17 -11.76 -13.24
C TYR A 209 -0.80 -12.07 -14.60
N LYS A 210 -0.22 -13.02 -15.33
CA LYS A 210 -0.55 -13.34 -16.73
C LYS A 210 -0.59 -12.06 -17.59
N SER A 211 -1.77 -11.69 -18.11
CA SER A 211 -1.96 -10.53 -18.98
C SER A 211 -2.30 -9.22 -18.24
N ARG A 212 -2.30 -9.26 -16.90
CA ARG A 212 -2.66 -8.11 -16.06
C ARG A 212 -1.50 -7.58 -15.26
N SER A 213 -1.44 -6.27 -15.06
CA SER A 213 -0.37 -5.62 -14.30
C SER A 213 -0.84 -4.46 -13.43
N PHE A 214 -0.12 -4.28 -12.31
CA PHE A 214 -0.41 -3.29 -11.28
C PHE A 214 0.87 -2.54 -10.93
N ILE A 215 0.78 -1.22 -10.73
CA ILE A 215 1.89 -0.43 -10.17
C ILE A 215 1.49 0.14 -8.82
N PHE A 216 2.37 -0.05 -7.84
CA PHE A 216 2.29 0.52 -6.50
C PHE A 216 3.39 1.56 -6.35
N THR A 217 3.04 2.82 -6.11
CA THR A 217 3.99 3.93 -6.14
C THR A 217 4.47 4.39 -4.77
N GLY A 218 3.74 4.04 -3.70
CA GLY A 218 3.83 4.78 -2.44
C GLY A 218 3.67 6.28 -2.71
N ASP A 219 4.58 7.07 -2.14
CA ASP A 219 4.58 8.53 -2.28
C ASP A 219 5.63 9.05 -3.28
N ALA A 220 6.15 8.19 -4.14
CA ALA A 220 7.08 8.58 -5.19
C ALA A 220 6.58 9.82 -5.98
N GLU A 221 7.39 10.87 -6.00
CA GLU A 221 7.07 12.11 -6.72
C GLU A 221 7.64 12.10 -8.14
N GLU A 222 7.39 13.17 -8.90
CA GLU A 222 7.80 13.30 -10.30
C GLU A 222 9.30 13.05 -10.54
N GLU A 223 10.17 13.29 -9.55
CA GLU A 223 11.59 12.91 -9.63
C GLU A 223 11.76 11.41 -9.89
N VAL A 224 11.11 10.57 -9.09
CA VAL A 224 11.17 9.11 -9.23
C VAL A 224 10.48 8.66 -10.51
N GLU A 225 9.35 9.25 -10.87
CA GLU A 225 8.62 8.91 -12.11
C GLU A 225 9.48 9.06 -13.38
N LYS A 226 10.38 10.04 -13.39
CA LYS A 226 11.32 10.26 -14.49
C LYS A 226 12.42 9.21 -14.56
N GLU A 227 12.78 8.59 -13.43
CA GLU A 227 13.82 7.57 -13.31
C GLU A 227 13.33 6.18 -13.69
N LEU A 228 12.01 5.94 -13.62
CA LEU A 228 11.42 4.66 -14.02
C LEU A 228 11.66 4.39 -15.51
N SER A 229 12.17 3.20 -15.79
CA SER A 229 12.64 2.77 -17.10
C SER A 229 12.07 1.39 -17.46
N GLY A 230 12.06 1.07 -18.75
CA GLY A 230 11.51 -0.20 -19.24
C GLY A 230 9.99 -0.13 -19.46
N ASP A 231 9.38 -1.30 -19.66
CA ASP A 231 7.93 -1.41 -19.77
C ASP A 231 7.29 -1.33 -18.38
N ILE A 232 6.73 -0.16 -18.09
CA ILE A 232 5.97 0.14 -16.87
C ILE A 232 4.49 0.30 -17.17
N SER A 233 3.98 -0.28 -18.27
CA SER A 233 2.55 -0.29 -18.53
C SER A 233 1.80 -1.11 -17.46
N CYS A 234 0.67 -0.59 -17.02
CA CYS A 234 -0.17 -1.22 -16.01
C CYS A 234 -1.65 -1.12 -16.35
N ASP A 235 -2.45 -2.08 -15.91
CA ASP A 235 -3.91 -1.96 -15.94
C ASP A 235 -4.42 -1.11 -14.78
N VAL A 236 -3.79 -1.25 -13.61
CA VAL A 236 -4.20 -0.61 -12.35
C VAL A 236 -3.03 0.15 -11.72
N LEU A 237 -3.22 1.45 -11.52
CA LEU A 237 -2.24 2.33 -10.88
C LEU A 237 -2.70 2.71 -9.47
N LYS A 238 -1.93 2.38 -8.44
CA LYS A 238 -2.01 3.11 -7.17
C LYS A 238 -1.44 4.52 -7.42
N VAL A 239 -2.27 5.54 -7.26
CA VAL A 239 -1.87 6.94 -7.50
C VAL A 239 -0.85 7.36 -6.46
N GLY A 240 0.21 8.02 -6.94
CA GLY A 240 1.32 8.47 -6.11
C GLY A 240 0.91 9.49 -5.07
N HIS A 241 1.47 9.36 -3.87
CA HIS A 241 1.41 10.39 -2.83
C HIS A 241 -0.03 10.84 -2.54
N HIS A 242 -0.93 9.85 -2.41
CA HIS A 242 -2.35 10.06 -2.08
C HIS A 242 -3.12 10.95 -3.06
N GLY A 243 -2.58 11.18 -4.27
CA GLY A 243 -3.12 12.13 -5.24
C GLY A 243 -2.60 13.57 -5.08
N SER A 244 -1.42 13.74 -4.47
CA SER A 244 -0.67 15.01 -4.48
C SER A 244 -0.44 15.52 -5.91
N SER A 245 -0.18 16.83 -6.04
CA SER A 245 0.14 17.47 -7.31
C SER A 245 1.62 17.31 -7.67
N SER A 246 2.46 16.90 -6.71
CA SER A 246 3.89 16.59 -6.88
C SER A 246 4.14 15.23 -7.55
N SER A 247 3.12 14.41 -7.68
CA SER A 247 3.14 13.08 -8.28
C SER A 247 2.13 12.99 -9.42
N THR A 248 2.07 11.81 -10.02
CA THR A 248 1.20 11.44 -11.12
C THR A 248 1.30 12.46 -12.25
N SER A 249 2.52 12.66 -12.77
CA SER A 249 2.75 13.57 -13.90
C SER A 249 2.08 13.07 -15.18
N ASP A 250 1.80 13.98 -16.12
CA ASP A 250 1.22 13.60 -17.42
C ASP A 250 2.12 12.60 -18.18
N ASN A 251 3.44 12.76 -18.08
CA ASN A 251 4.40 11.84 -18.67
C ASN A 251 4.35 10.46 -18.01
N PHE A 252 4.16 10.40 -16.69
CA PHE A 252 4.02 9.13 -15.98
C PHE A 252 2.72 8.41 -16.33
N LEU A 253 1.59 9.13 -16.38
CA LEU A 253 0.31 8.58 -16.83
C LEU A 253 0.37 8.10 -18.29
N HIS A 254 1.09 8.81 -19.16
CA HIS A 254 1.29 8.38 -20.54
C HIS A 254 2.11 7.09 -20.63
N LYS A 255 3.20 6.97 -19.85
CA LYS A 255 4.06 5.77 -19.84
C LYS A 255 3.36 4.55 -19.23
N THR A 256 2.59 4.75 -18.16
CA THR A 256 1.90 3.66 -17.44
C THR A 256 0.57 3.28 -18.11
N SER A 257 -0.08 4.24 -18.78
CA SER A 257 -1.34 4.10 -19.52
C SER A 257 -2.41 3.25 -18.79
N PRO A 258 -2.71 3.52 -17.50
CA PRO A 258 -3.63 2.70 -16.73
C PRO A 258 -5.06 2.79 -17.25
N LYS A 259 -5.79 1.69 -17.14
CA LYS A 259 -7.25 1.69 -17.29
C LYS A 259 -7.93 2.15 -16.00
N TYR A 260 -7.42 1.69 -14.88
CA TYR A 260 -7.94 1.96 -13.54
C TYR A 260 -6.89 2.63 -12.65
N ALA A 261 -7.35 3.49 -11.75
CA ALA A 261 -6.51 4.06 -10.71
C ALA A 261 -7.17 4.00 -9.33
N VAL A 262 -6.38 3.79 -8.29
CA VAL A 262 -6.85 3.84 -6.90
C VAL A 262 -6.09 4.93 -6.15
N ILE A 263 -6.82 5.81 -5.50
CA ILE A 263 -6.30 6.88 -4.65
C ILE A 263 -6.62 6.51 -3.20
N SER A 264 -5.59 6.31 -2.40
CA SER A 264 -5.75 6.15 -0.95
C SER A 264 -5.62 7.52 -0.29
N CYS A 265 -6.71 8.02 0.26
CA CYS A 265 -6.73 9.23 1.06
C CYS A 265 -8.02 9.29 1.90
N GLY A 266 -7.99 10.09 2.96
CA GLY A 266 -9.09 10.21 3.91
C GLY A 266 -9.88 11.49 3.75
N LYS A 267 -11.17 11.44 4.12
CA LYS A 267 -12.05 12.63 4.16
C LYS A 267 -11.46 13.73 5.01
N GLY A 268 -11.34 14.93 4.43
CA GLY A 268 -10.90 16.12 5.15
C GLY A 268 -9.48 16.00 5.70
N ASN A 269 -8.60 15.26 5.01
CA ASN A 269 -7.18 15.25 5.37
C ASN A 269 -6.58 16.67 5.24
N ASP A 270 -5.61 16.97 6.09
CA ASP A 270 -5.03 18.31 6.22
C ASP A 270 -4.22 18.75 5.00
N TYR A 271 -3.89 17.83 4.09
CA TYR A 271 -3.10 18.07 2.89
C TYR A 271 -3.95 18.54 1.70
N GLY A 272 -5.27 18.38 1.76
CA GLY A 272 -6.15 18.64 0.61
C GLY A 272 -6.06 17.57 -0.48
N HIS A 273 -5.59 16.37 -0.14
CA HIS A 273 -5.53 15.23 -1.06
C HIS A 273 -6.93 14.62 -1.30
N PRO A 274 -7.20 14.10 -2.51
CA PRO A 274 -6.39 14.27 -3.71
C PRO A 274 -6.54 15.70 -4.25
N HIS A 275 -5.45 16.25 -4.77
CA HIS A 275 -5.50 17.59 -5.38
C HIS A 275 -6.33 17.57 -6.68
N LYS A 276 -7.02 18.68 -6.94
CA LYS A 276 -7.86 18.85 -8.12
C LYS A 276 -7.08 18.64 -9.41
N GLU A 277 -5.83 19.11 -9.47
CA GLU A 277 -4.93 18.96 -10.60
C GLU A 277 -4.71 17.49 -10.95
N THR A 278 -4.53 16.63 -9.94
CA THR A 278 -4.32 15.19 -10.14
C THR A 278 -5.59 14.50 -10.63
N ILE A 279 -6.75 14.87 -10.07
CA ILE A 279 -8.06 14.41 -10.56
C ILE A 279 -8.28 14.82 -12.03
N ASP A 280 -7.94 16.06 -12.39
CA ASP A 280 -8.09 16.55 -13.77
C ASP A 280 -7.16 15.81 -14.74
N LYS A 281 -5.92 15.48 -14.34
CA LYS A 281 -5.00 14.66 -15.13
C LYS A 281 -5.56 13.26 -15.40
N LEU A 282 -6.12 12.61 -14.38
CA LEU A 282 -6.75 11.28 -14.51
C LEU A 282 -7.95 11.32 -15.46
N LYS A 283 -8.85 12.30 -15.29
CA LYS A 283 -10.01 12.51 -16.17
C LYS A 283 -9.60 12.76 -17.61
N ARG A 284 -8.63 13.63 -17.84
CA ARG A 284 -8.10 13.96 -19.18
C ARG A 284 -7.47 12.73 -19.85
N SER A 285 -6.83 11.88 -19.06
CA SER A 285 -6.24 10.62 -19.52
C SER A 285 -7.27 9.49 -19.65
N LYS A 286 -8.55 9.76 -19.37
CA LYS A 286 -9.67 8.80 -19.42
C LYS A 286 -9.44 7.57 -18.53
N VAL A 287 -8.77 7.77 -17.41
CA VAL A 287 -8.55 6.72 -16.39
C VAL A 287 -9.76 6.68 -15.48
N GLU A 288 -10.35 5.50 -15.30
CA GLU A 288 -11.39 5.29 -14.30
C GLU A 288 -10.74 5.19 -12.92
N PHE A 289 -11.21 5.95 -11.93
CA PHE A 289 -10.54 6.00 -10.63
C PHE A 289 -11.48 5.85 -9.45
N PHE A 290 -10.93 5.27 -8.38
CA PHE A 290 -11.60 5.00 -7.11
C PHE A 290 -10.83 5.67 -5.98
N ILE A 291 -11.54 6.17 -4.98
CA ILE A 291 -10.93 6.90 -3.86
C ILE A 291 -11.40 6.25 -2.57
N THR A 292 -10.50 5.81 -1.70
CA THR A 292 -10.86 5.11 -0.45
C THR A 292 -11.82 5.94 0.42
N GLU A 293 -11.65 7.26 0.47
CA GLU A 293 -12.60 8.18 1.10
C GLU A 293 -14.07 7.92 0.67
N ASN A 294 -14.29 7.81 -0.64
CA ASN A 294 -15.60 7.72 -1.25
C ASN A 294 -16.11 6.28 -1.32
N ASN A 295 -15.20 5.32 -1.42
CA ASN A 295 -15.50 3.92 -1.73
C ASN A 295 -15.36 2.98 -0.53
N GLY A 296 -14.71 3.40 0.55
CA GLY A 296 -14.30 2.51 1.64
C GLY A 296 -13.13 1.63 1.20
N ASN A 297 -13.07 0.39 1.68
CA ASN A 297 -12.11 -0.58 1.13
C ASN A 297 -12.43 -0.83 -0.35
N ILE A 298 -11.41 -0.89 -1.19
CA ILE A 298 -11.53 -1.20 -2.62
C ILE A 298 -10.78 -2.51 -2.87
N VAL A 299 -11.42 -3.48 -3.53
CA VAL A 299 -10.83 -4.76 -3.86
C VAL A 299 -10.82 -4.93 -5.37
N VAL A 300 -9.63 -5.05 -5.95
CA VAL A 300 -9.45 -5.37 -7.36
C VAL A 300 -9.17 -6.86 -7.49
N VAL A 301 -10.00 -7.58 -8.23
CA VAL A 301 -9.91 -9.03 -8.42
C VAL A 301 -9.59 -9.33 -9.88
N THR A 302 -8.67 -10.27 -10.11
CA THR A 302 -8.38 -10.75 -11.47
C THR A 302 -8.01 -12.23 -11.52
N ASP A 303 -8.51 -12.91 -12.55
CA ASP A 303 -8.11 -14.28 -12.95
C ASP A 303 -6.84 -14.31 -13.84
N GLY A 304 -6.22 -13.13 -14.05
CA GLY A 304 -5.08 -12.88 -14.93
C GLY A 304 -5.48 -12.51 -16.36
N ASN A 305 -6.77 -12.43 -16.67
CA ASN A 305 -7.33 -11.97 -17.94
C ASN A 305 -8.41 -10.90 -17.76
N ASN A 306 -9.28 -10.98 -16.75
CA ASN A 306 -10.34 -10.02 -16.52
C ASN A 306 -10.11 -9.32 -15.18
N ILE A 307 -10.47 -8.04 -15.10
CA ILE A 307 -10.42 -7.25 -13.87
C ILE A 307 -11.86 -6.92 -13.46
N SER A 308 -12.21 -7.20 -12.22
CA SER A 308 -13.37 -6.65 -11.54
C SER A 308 -12.93 -5.80 -10.34
N ILE A 309 -13.74 -4.80 -9.99
CA ILE A 309 -13.46 -3.89 -8.87
C ILE A 309 -14.69 -3.83 -7.98
N GLU A 310 -14.51 -4.16 -6.71
CA GLU A 310 -15.52 -4.11 -5.66
C GLU A 310 -15.15 -3.03 -4.65
N SER A 311 -16.13 -2.44 -3.96
CA SER A 311 -15.84 -1.57 -2.82
C SER A 311 -16.97 -1.56 -1.79
N ASP A 312 -16.65 -1.27 -0.52
CA ASP A 312 -17.63 -1.30 0.57
C ASP A 312 -18.84 -0.39 0.33
N LYS A 313 -18.62 0.75 -0.34
CA LYS A 313 -19.67 1.75 -0.61
C LYS A 313 -20.26 1.62 -2.03
N ASN A 314 -19.75 0.70 -2.85
CA ASN A 314 -20.38 0.26 -4.11
C ASN A 314 -20.49 -1.27 -4.15
N ILE A 315 -21.60 -1.82 -3.66
CA ILE A 315 -22.12 -3.07 -4.23
C ILE A 315 -22.82 -2.68 -5.53
N ILE A 316 -22.07 -2.60 -6.63
CA ILE A 316 -22.65 -2.85 -7.95
C ILE A 316 -22.46 -4.36 -8.17
N LYS A 317 -23.49 -5.14 -7.83
CA LYS A 317 -23.60 -6.51 -8.31
C LYS A 317 -23.87 -6.44 -9.81
N ASP A 318 -22.87 -6.77 -10.61
CA ASP A 318 -23.12 -7.29 -11.95
C ASP A 318 -23.35 -8.80 -11.84
N GLU A 319 -24.61 -9.17 -11.63
CA GLU A 319 -25.14 -10.49 -11.94
C GLU A 319 -26.34 -10.29 -12.86
N SER A 320 -26.10 -10.12 -14.16
CA SER A 320 -26.84 -10.80 -15.25
C SER A 320 -26.52 -10.18 -16.61
N LEU A 321 -25.55 -10.79 -17.29
CA LEU A 321 -25.61 -10.87 -18.75
C LEU A 321 -26.62 -11.97 -19.10
N ASP A 322 -27.88 -11.58 -19.34
CA ASP A 322 -28.58 -12.13 -20.48
C ASP A 322 -29.63 -11.16 -21.02
N ASN A 323 -29.39 -10.73 -22.27
CA ASN A 323 -30.32 -10.12 -23.22
C ASN A 323 -31.07 -8.83 -22.84
N THR A 324 -30.54 -7.67 -23.28
CA THR A 324 -31.11 -6.82 -24.37
C THR A 324 -30.51 -5.41 -24.32
N GLU A 325 -30.39 -4.79 -25.50
CA GLU A 325 -29.80 -3.47 -25.78
C GLU A 325 -30.30 -2.33 -24.88
N SER A 326 -29.38 -1.61 -24.22
CA SER A 326 -29.22 -0.14 -24.29
C SER A 326 -28.37 0.38 -23.12
N ALA A 327 -27.31 1.13 -23.45
CA ALA A 327 -26.52 1.89 -22.48
C ALA A 327 -27.40 2.84 -21.67
N VAL A 328 -27.42 2.70 -20.34
CA VAL A 328 -28.05 3.71 -19.46
C VAL A 328 -27.01 4.77 -19.15
N ALA A 329 -27.17 5.94 -19.78
CA ALA A 329 -26.34 7.11 -19.55
C ALA A 329 -26.46 7.58 -18.08
N VAL A 330 -25.31 7.75 -17.43
CA VAL A 330 -25.22 8.35 -16.10
C VAL A 330 -25.39 9.88 -16.26
N ASN A 331 -26.54 10.40 -15.87
CA ASN A 331 -26.84 11.83 -16.01
C ASN A 331 -26.48 12.59 -14.72
N ILE A 332 -25.32 13.26 -14.73
CA ILE A 332 -24.90 14.19 -13.68
C ILE A 332 -25.55 15.55 -13.93
N TYR A 333 -26.19 16.12 -12.91
CA TYR A 333 -26.76 17.47 -12.95
C TYR A 333 -26.17 18.37 -11.86
N VAL A 334 -26.22 19.68 -12.09
CA VAL A 334 -25.95 20.71 -11.09
C VAL A 334 -27.26 21.39 -10.71
N LEU A 335 -27.60 21.37 -9.43
CA LEU A 335 -28.77 22.01 -8.87
C LEU A 335 -28.42 23.42 -8.38
N ASN A 336 -29.29 24.38 -8.68
CA ASN A 336 -29.39 25.62 -7.95
C ASN A 336 -30.43 25.45 -6.83
N THR A 337 -30.01 25.33 -5.59
CA THR A 337 -30.91 25.08 -4.45
C THR A 337 -31.79 26.29 -4.11
N ASN A 338 -31.37 27.50 -4.50
CA ASN A 338 -32.14 28.74 -4.31
C ASN A 338 -33.23 28.90 -5.38
N SER A 339 -32.89 28.78 -6.67
CA SER A 339 -33.88 28.91 -7.75
C SER A 339 -34.63 27.62 -8.10
N LYS A 340 -34.29 26.51 -7.43
CA LYS A 340 -34.80 25.16 -7.67
C LYS A 340 -34.70 24.76 -9.15
N LYS A 341 -33.52 24.98 -9.74
CA LYS A 341 -33.22 24.67 -11.15
C LYS A 341 -32.22 23.53 -11.31
N ILE A 342 -32.45 22.69 -12.31
CA ILE A 342 -31.58 21.58 -12.74
C ILE A 342 -30.78 22.04 -13.96
N HIS A 343 -29.46 21.88 -13.92
CA HIS A 343 -28.56 22.27 -14.99
C HIS A 343 -27.69 21.08 -15.43
N TYR A 344 -27.28 21.02 -16.70
CA TYR A 344 -26.07 20.27 -17.05
C TYR A 344 -24.84 20.96 -16.46
N PRO A 345 -23.76 20.21 -16.12
CA PRO A 345 -22.55 20.78 -15.53
C PRO A 345 -21.88 21.87 -16.38
N ASP A 346 -22.02 21.82 -17.70
CA ASP A 346 -21.46 22.76 -18.67
C ASP A 346 -22.39 23.96 -18.98
N CYS A 347 -23.58 24.01 -18.36
CA CYS A 347 -24.52 25.09 -18.58
C CYS A 347 -23.90 26.43 -18.15
N LYS A 348 -23.90 27.42 -19.04
CA LYS A 348 -23.36 28.77 -18.78
C LYS A 348 -23.91 29.43 -17.51
N ALA A 349 -25.13 29.10 -17.11
CA ALA A 349 -25.73 29.61 -15.87
C ALA A 349 -25.06 29.05 -14.60
N VAL A 350 -24.41 27.88 -14.66
CA VAL A 350 -23.72 27.25 -13.51
C VAL A 350 -22.63 28.15 -12.94
N ASN A 351 -21.91 28.87 -13.80
CA ASN A 351 -20.86 29.82 -13.41
C ASN A 351 -21.41 31.04 -12.65
N THR A 352 -22.72 31.28 -12.72
CA THR A 352 -23.40 32.38 -12.03
C THR A 352 -24.09 31.94 -10.73
N ILE A 353 -24.16 30.62 -10.47
CA ILE A 353 -24.69 30.08 -9.22
C ILE A 353 -23.62 30.27 -8.13
N SER A 354 -23.96 30.98 -7.07
CA SER A 354 -23.13 31.08 -5.86
C SER A 354 -22.85 29.68 -5.30
N ASP A 355 -21.64 29.42 -4.82
CA ASP A 355 -21.24 28.08 -4.36
C ASP A 355 -22.12 27.55 -3.21
N TYR A 356 -22.63 28.41 -2.34
CA TYR A 356 -23.58 28.03 -1.28
C TYR A 356 -24.88 27.42 -1.83
N ASN A 357 -25.31 27.82 -3.02
CA ASN A 357 -26.55 27.37 -3.65
C ASN A 357 -26.32 26.31 -4.73
N LYS A 358 -25.09 25.82 -4.90
CA LYS A 358 -24.70 24.91 -5.97
C LYS A 358 -24.51 23.49 -5.41
N GLN A 359 -25.26 22.53 -5.94
CA GLN A 359 -25.16 21.13 -5.52
C GLN A 359 -25.08 20.21 -6.73
N THR A 360 -24.03 19.40 -6.86
CA THR A 360 -23.93 18.38 -7.91
C THR A 360 -24.63 17.11 -7.46
N VAL A 361 -25.48 16.56 -8.31
CA VAL A 361 -26.27 15.34 -8.04
C VAL A 361 -26.17 14.36 -9.20
N ASN A 362 -26.28 13.09 -8.85
CA ASN A 362 -26.48 11.99 -9.79
C ASN A 362 -27.80 11.32 -9.41
N ASP A 363 -28.90 11.81 -9.97
CA ASP A 363 -30.25 11.35 -9.69
C ASP A 363 -31.10 11.47 -10.96
N SER A 364 -32.19 10.72 -11.04
CA SER A 364 -33.07 10.78 -12.21
C SER A 364 -33.81 12.12 -12.28
N MET A 365 -34.04 12.61 -13.50
CA MET A 365 -34.84 13.82 -13.72
C MET A 365 -36.20 13.76 -13.00
N ALA A 366 -36.86 12.60 -13.05
CA ALA A 366 -38.15 12.38 -12.39
C ALA A 366 -38.07 12.52 -10.86
N ASN A 367 -36.98 12.07 -10.23
CA ASN A 367 -36.79 12.23 -8.79
C ASN A 367 -36.48 13.68 -8.41
N LEU A 368 -35.69 14.38 -9.22
CA LEU A 368 -35.38 15.80 -9.00
C LEU A 368 -36.63 16.68 -9.16
N GLU A 369 -37.49 16.36 -10.13
CA GLU A 369 -38.79 17.01 -10.31
C GLU A 369 -39.73 16.72 -9.13
N LYS A 370 -39.76 15.48 -8.61
CA LYS A 370 -40.49 15.15 -7.37
C LYS A 370 -39.99 15.91 -6.15
N GLN A 371 -38.70 16.24 -6.10
CA GLN A 371 -38.07 17.09 -5.07
C GLN A 371 -38.35 18.59 -5.28
N GLY A 372 -39.14 18.96 -6.30
CA GLY A 372 -39.56 20.33 -6.57
C GLY A 372 -38.59 21.14 -7.43
N TYR A 373 -37.61 20.49 -8.07
CA TYR A 373 -36.73 21.17 -9.02
C TYR A 373 -37.33 21.21 -10.42
N THR A 374 -36.98 22.23 -11.20
CA THR A 374 -37.44 22.38 -12.59
C THR A 374 -36.26 22.55 -13.53
N LYS A 375 -36.42 22.11 -14.78
CA LYS A 375 -35.37 22.18 -15.80
C LYS A 375 -34.93 23.63 -16.05
N CYS A 376 -33.63 23.84 -16.20
CA CYS A 376 -33.08 25.13 -16.63
C CYS A 376 -33.55 25.43 -18.06
N GLY A 377 -34.09 26.63 -18.31
CA GLY A 377 -34.55 27.02 -19.65
C GLY A 377 -33.43 27.19 -20.69
N ILE A 378 -32.17 27.26 -20.25
CA ILE A 378 -31.00 27.45 -21.11
C ILE A 378 -30.46 26.10 -21.61
N CYS A 379 -30.11 25.19 -20.70
CA CYS A 379 -29.54 23.88 -21.07
C CYS A 379 -30.57 22.76 -21.20
N LYS A 380 -31.81 22.99 -20.75
CA LYS A 380 -32.97 22.09 -20.89
C LYS A 380 -32.62 20.61 -20.65
N PRO A 381 -32.09 20.26 -19.47
CA PRO A 381 -31.63 18.90 -19.21
C PRO A 381 -32.79 17.91 -19.30
N GLU A 382 -32.53 16.77 -19.94
CA GLU A 382 -33.53 15.73 -20.22
C GLU A 382 -33.62 14.68 -19.13
#